data_AF-I1Y7F2-F1
#
_entry.id   AF-I1Y7F2-F1
#
_cell.length_a   1.000
_cell.length_b   1.000
_cell.length_c   1.000
_cell.angle_alpha   90.00
_cell.angle_beta   90.00
_cell.angle_gamma   90.00
#
_symmetry.space_group_name_H-M   'P 1'
#
loop_
_entity.id
_entity.type
_entity.pdbx_description
1 polymer ?
#
loop_
_entity_poly.entity_id
_entity_poly.type
_entity_poly.pdbx_seq_one_letter_code
_entity_poly.pdbx_strand_id
1 'polypeptide(L)'
;EYTKDLELNLQKIFGKLFRKYIKKNISTEQHTLYSSLDELRESWWNTNKKYIWTAMKHGAEMNSTTCSCSGDSSNDIPTIDLIPQYLRFLQEWVEHFCKQRQENVNAVIENCKSCKESGGTCNGDCKTECKGECDAYKEFIEKCKGTAAGGTSGSSWVKR
;
A
#
# COMPACT_ATOMS: atom_id res chain seq x y z
N GLU A 1 18.75 5.64 -0.97
CA GLU A 1 20.07 4.99 -1.15
C GLU A 1 19.93 3.47 -1.09
N TYR A 2 19.39 2.93 0.01
CA TYR A 2 19.08 1.49 0.18
C TYR A 2 18.31 0.82 -0.97
N THR A 3 17.32 1.47 -1.56
CA THR A 3 16.54 0.92 -2.69
C THR A 3 17.38 0.77 -3.96
N LYS A 4 18.32 1.70 -4.20
CA LYS A 4 19.24 1.63 -5.34
C LYS A 4 20.25 0.50 -5.16
N ASP A 5 20.81 0.37 -3.97
CA ASP A 5 21.76 -0.70 -3.66
C ASP A 5 21.12 -2.09 -3.71
N LEU A 6 19.89 -2.21 -3.21
CA LEU A 6 19.10 -3.43 -3.31
C LEU A 6 18.91 -3.83 -4.78
N GLU A 7 18.44 -2.92 -5.63
CA GLU A 7 18.24 -3.22 -7.05
C GLU A 7 19.55 -3.59 -7.75
N LEU A 8 20.63 -2.86 -7.47
CA LEU A 8 21.96 -3.17 -8.01
C LEU A 8 22.43 -4.59 -7.62
N ASN A 9 22.19 -4.98 -6.37
CA ASN A 9 22.54 -6.31 -5.90
C ASN A 9 21.68 -7.40 -6.55
N LEU A 10 20.37 -7.17 -6.69
CA LEU A 10 19.46 -8.07 -7.39
C LEU A 10 19.85 -8.21 -8.87
N GLN A 11 20.22 -7.12 -9.55
CA GLN A 11 20.71 -7.16 -10.94
C GLN A 11 21.99 -8.00 -11.07
N LYS A 12 22.94 -7.84 -10.15
CA LYS A 12 24.17 -8.65 -10.13
C LYS A 12 23.87 -10.14 -9.93
N ILE A 13 22.96 -10.49 -9.02
CA ILE A 13 22.60 -11.89 -8.70
C ILE A 13 21.87 -12.52 -9.89
N PHE A 14 20.76 -11.93 -10.33
CA PHE A 14 19.97 -12.49 -11.45
C PHE A 14 20.76 -12.46 -12.75
N GLY A 15 21.62 -11.46 -12.99
CA GLY A 15 22.50 -11.41 -14.16
C GLY A 15 23.53 -12.54 -14.18
N LYS A 16 24.08 -12.94 -13.01
CA LYS A 16 24.96 -14.12 -12.91
C LYS A 16 24.20 -15.42 -13.21
N LEU A 17 22.98 -15.56 -12.69
CA LEU A 17 22.12 -16.73 -12.93
C LEU A 17 21.75 -16.83 -14.42
N PHE A 18 21.26 -15.75 -15.01
CA PHE A 18 20.88 -15.68 -16.42
C PHE A 18 22.01 -16.13 -17.36
N ARG A 19 23.23 -15.60 -17.16
CA ARG A 19 24.41 -16.02 -17.95
C ARG A 19 24.76 -17.49 -17.78
N LYS A 20 24.59 -18.05 -16.57
CA LYS A 20 24.85 -19.49 -16.30
C LYS A 20 23.87 -20.37 -17.08
N TYR A 21 22.59 -20.01 -17.11
CA TYR A 21 21.57 -20.76 -17.85
C TYR A 21 21.74 -20.62 -19.37
N ILE A 22 22.11 -19.44 -19.88
CA ILE A 22 22.42 -19.26 -21.31
C ILE A 22 23.63 -20.09 -21.74
N LYS A 23 24.75 -20.03 -21.00
CA LYS A 23 25.97 -20.79 -21.36
C LYS A 23 25.72 -22.30 -21.38
N LYS A 24 24.87 -22.81 -20.48
CA LYS A 24 24.47 -24.22 -20.45
C LYS A 24 23.69 -24.61 -21.71
N ASN A 25 22.82 -23.72 -22.20
CA ASN A 25 21.99 -24.00 -23.39
C ASN A 25 22.72 -23.79 -24.72
N ILE A 26 23.80 -23.01 -24.80
CA ILE A 26 24.59 -22.91 -26.06
C ILE A 26 25.38 -24.21 -26.34
N SER A 27 25.67 -25.02 -25.32
CA SER A 27 26.39 -26.29 -25.45
C SER A 27 25.52 -27.47 -25.91
N THR A 28 24.20 -27.29 -25.99
CA THR A 28 23.21 -28.30 -26.39
C THR A 28 22.30 -27.63 -27.41
N GLU A 29 22.14 -28.13 -28.64
CA GLU A 29 21.27 -27.53 -29.67
C GLU A 29 19.79 -27.49 -29.23
N GLN A 30 19.39 -26.56 -28.36
CA GLN A 30 18.00 -26.26 -28.01
C GLN A 30 17.91 -24.99 -27.15
N HIS A 31 17.06 -24.06 -27.61
CA HIS A 31 16.50 -22.84 -27.02
C HIS A 31 17.01 -22.40 -25.63
N THR A 32 17.41 -21.12 -25.51
CA THR A 32 17.62 -20.46 -24.20
C THR A 32 16.38 -20.58 -23.33
N LEU A 33 16.52 -21.06 -22.09
CA LEU A 33 15.41 -21.33 -21.15
C LEU A 33 14.59 -20.06 -20.81
N TYR A 34 15.21 -18.89 -20.95
CA TYR A 34 14.61 -17.57 -20.75
C TYR A 34 15.06 -16.63 -21.86
N SER A 35 14.15 -15.80 -22.36
CA SER A 35 14.41 -14.79 -23.40
C SER A 35 14.97 -13.47 -22.84
N SER A 36 14.72 -13.17 -21.56
CA SER A 36 15.16 -11.94 -20.91
C SER A 36 15.42 -12.11 -19.41
N LEU A 37 16.09 -11.12 -18.79
CA LEU A 37 16.27 -11.05 -17.34
C LEU A 37 14.94 -10.89 -16.60
N ASP A 38 13.98 -10.17 -17.20
CA ASP A 38 12.67 -9.93 -16.63
C ASP A 38 11.85 -11.22 -16.57
N GLU A 39 11.88 -12.02 -17.64
CA GLU A 39 11.22 -13.34 -17.68
C GLU A 39 11.79 -14.28 -16.61
N LEU A 40 13.12 -14.28 -16.43
CA LEU A 40 13.76 -15.05 -15.35
C LEU A 40 13.28 -14.61 -13.96
N ARG A 41 13.21 -13.30 -13.72
CA ARG A 41 12.77 -12.72 -12.43
C ARG A 41 11.29 -13.04 -12.16
N GLU A 42 10.43 -12.95 -13.17
CA GLU A 42 9.02 -13.27 -13.09
C GLU A 42 8.79 -14.77 -12.84
N SER A 43 9.49 -15.64 -13.57
CA SER A 43 9.45 -17.08 -13.36
C SER A 43 9.92 -17.48 -11.96
N TRP A 44 11.00 -16.83 -11.48
CA TRP A 44 11.49 -17.03 -10.11
C TRP A 44 10.45 -16.58 -9.08
N TRP A 45 9.81 -15.43 -9.26
CA TRP A 45 8.76 -14.96 -8.35
C TRP A 45 7.59 -15.94 -8.30
N ASN A 46 7.04 -16.33 -9.45
CA ASN A 46 5.91 -17.25 -9.54
C ASN A 46 6.20 -18.62 -8.90
N THR A 47 7.45 -19.08 -8.98
CA THR A 47 7.90 -20.32 -8.33
C THR A 47 7.99 -20.18 -6.81
N ASN A 48 8.46 -19.04 -6.31
CA ASN A 48 8.84 -18.87 -4.90
C ASN A 48 7.78 -18.14 -4.04
N LYS A 49 6.79 -17.47 -4.65
CA LYS A 49 5.85 -16.59 -3.94
C LYS A 49 5.06 -17.27 -2.83
N LYS A 50 4.75 -18.58 -2.97
CA LYS A 50 4.10 -19.36 -1.92
C LYS A 50 4.94 -19.43 -0.63
N TYR A 51 6.25 -19.63 -0.76
CA TYR A 51 7.15 -19.70 0.38
C TYR A 51 7.33 -18.33 1.05
N ILE A 52 7.47 -17.28 0.23
CA ILE A 52 7.53 -15.90 0.70
C ILE A 52 6.25 -15.55 1.48
N TRP A 53 5.07 -15.85 0.93
CA TRP A 53 3.79 -15.65 1.60
C TRP A 53 3.70 -16.42 2.91
N THR A 54 4.16 -17.67 2.92
CA THR A 54 4.16 -18.50 4.13
C THR A 54 5.04 -17.88 5.23
N ALA A 55 6.23 -17.37 4.87
CA ALA A 55 7.11 -16.67 5.81
C ALA A 55 6.48 -15.36 6.32
N MET A 56 5.82 -14.59 5.45
CA MET A 56 5.10 -13.36 5.84
C MET A 56 3.97 -13.66 6.83
N LYS A 57 3.16 -14.71 6.58
CA LYS A 57 2.09 -15.13 7.51
C LYS A 57 2.63 -15.50 8.88
N HIS A 58 3.74 -16.23 8.94
CA HIS A 58 4.38 -16.59 10.21
C HIS A 58 4.89 -15.35 10.96
N GLY A 59 5.55 -14.43 10.26
CA GLY A 59 6.05 -13.19 10.86
C GLY A 59 4.94 -12.25 11.35
N ALA A 60 3.75 -12.33 10.75
CA ALA A 60 2.57 -11.57 11.15
C ALA A 60 1.68 -12.30 12.17
N GLU A 61 2.11 -13.44 12.71
CA GLU A 61 1.35 -14.27 13.67
C GLU A 61 -0.07 -14.63 13.17
N MET A 62 -0.25 -14.72 11.85
CA MET A 62 -1.54 -15.03 11.23
C MET A 62 -1.80 -16.54 11.35
N ASN A 63 -2.70 -16.93 12.26
CA ASN A 63 -3.21 -18.30 12.33
C ASN A 63 -4.45 -18.45 11.43
N SER A 64 -4.80 -19.69 11.05
CA SER A 64 -5.91 -19.96 10.11
C SER A 64 -7.29 -19.45 10.57
N THR A 65 -7.39 -19.00 11.82
CA THR A 65 -8.61 -18.51 12.48
C THR A 65 -8.69 -16.99 12.59
N THR A 66 -7.59 -16.24 12.38
CA THR A 66 -7.55 -14.78 12.67
C THR A 66 -7.38 -13.86 11.47
N CYS A 67 -7.29 -14.37 10.24
CA CYS A 67 -7.13 -13.52 9.06
C CYS A 67 -7.88 -14.02 7.82
N SER A 68 -9.00 -13.36 7.55
CA SER A 68 -9.61 -13.23 6.22
C SER A 68 -9.20 -11.87 5.64
N CYS A 69 -7.96 -11.76 5.15
CA CYS A 69 -7.47 -10.55 4.45
C CYS A 69 -8.08 -10.40 3.04
N SER A 70 -8.93 -11.33 2.66
CA SER A 70 -9.79 -11.33 1.48
C SER A 70 -10.97 -12.21 1.89
N GLY A 71 -12.17 -12.00 1.37
CA GLY A 71 -13.36 -12.79 1.73
C GLY A 71 -13.28 -14.30 1.43
N ASP A 72 -12.09 -14.81 1.08
CA ASP A 72 -11.78 -16.19 0.81
C ASP A 72 -10.80 -16.74 1.86
N SER A 73 -10.75 -18.07 1.95
CA SER A 73 -10.12 -18.81 3.02
C SER A 73 -8.69 -18.33 3.35
N SER A 74 -8.32 -18.36 4.64
CA SER A 74 -7.00 -17.99 5.20
C SER A 74 -5.77 -18.69 4.55
N ASN A 75 -6.01 -19.59 3.61
CA ASN A 75 -5.03 -20.40 2.91
C ASN A 75 -4.68 -19.90 1.51
N ASP A 76 -5.47 -18.98 0.94
CA ASP A 76 -5.25 -18.51 -0.43
C ASP A 76 -4.11 -17.49 -0.51
N ILE A 77 -3.29 -17.60 -1.56
CA ILE A 77 -2.22 -16.64 -1.84
C ILE A 77 -2.89 -15.42 -2.48
N PRO A 78 -2.70 -14.20 -1.95
CA PRO A 78 -3.27 -13.01 -2.55
C PRO A 78 -2.82 -12.85 -4.01
N THR A 79 -3.75 -12.54 -4.91
CA THR A 79 -3.48 -12.25 -6.33
C THR A 79 -3.08 -10.79 -6.57
N ILE A 80 -2.77 -10.06 -5.50
CA ILE A 80 -2.40 -8.64 -5.55
C ILE A 80 -1.15 -8.40 -6.40
N ASP A 81 -0.27 -9.40 -6.54
CA ASP A 81 0.95 -9.31 -7.35
C ASP A 81 0.64 -9.11 -8.85
N LEU A 82 -0.55 -9.50 -9.30
CA LEU A 82 -1.03 -9.30 -10.68
C LEU A 82 -1.62 -7.90 -10.92
N ILE A 83 -1.96 -7.16 -9.86
CA ILE A 83 -2.52 -5.81 -9.98
C ILE A 83 -1.37 -4.81 -10.18
N PRO A 84 -1.42 -3.90 -11.17
CA PRO A 84 -0.40 -2.86 -11.32
C PRO A 84 -0.14 -2.08 -10.02
N GLN A 85 1.13 -1.82 -9.70
CA GLN A 85 1.53 -1.20 -8.43
C GLN A 85 0.81 0.13 -8.16
N TYR A 86 0.66 0.97 -9.18
CA TYR A 86 -0.07 2.24 -9.07
C TYR A 86 -1.51 2.05 -8.55
N LEU A 87 -2.22 1.03 -9.04
CA LEU A 87 -3.59 0.75 -8.60
C LEU A 87 -3.64 0.22 -7.17
N ARG A 88 -2.64 -0.58 -6.75
CA ARG A 88 -2.51 -1.01 -5.35
C ARG A 88 -2.30 0.17 -4.40
N PHE A 89 -1.41 1.09 -4.76
CA PHE A 89 -1.16 2.30 -3.96
C PHE A 89 -2.37 3.22 -3.94
N LEU A 90 -3.12 3.32 -5.04
CA LEU A 90 -4.38 4.06 -5.07
C LEU A 90 -5.41 3.44 -4.12
N GLN A 91 -5.57 2.10 -4.14
CA GLN A 91 -6.46 1.41 -3.23
C GLN A 91 -6.07 1.64 -1.77
N GLU A 92 -4.80 1.43 -1.42
CA GLU A 92 -4.27 1.67 -0.07
C GLU A 92 -4.49 3.13 0.37
N TRP A 93 -4.25 4.10 -0.54
CA TRP A 93 -4.50 5.51 -0.26
C TRP A 93 -5.98 5.79 0.02
N VAL A 94 -6.90 5.23 -0.76
CA VAL A 94 -8.35 5.40 -0.56
C VAL A 94 -8.78 4.80 0.79
N GLU A 95 -8.31 3.60 1.13
CA GLU A 95 -8.61 2.95 2.41
C GLU A 95 -8.13 3.79 3.60
N HIS A 96 -6.88 4.27 3.56
CA HIS A 96 -6.31 5.14 4.58
C HIS A 96 -7.01 6.51 4.67
N PHE A 97 -7.37 7.10 3.53
CA PHE A 97 -8.09 8.36 3.48
C PHE A 97 -9.48 8.23 4.09
N CYS A 98 -10.24 7.20 3.72
CA CYS A 98 -11.58 6.96 4.24
C CYS A 98 -11.57 6.75 5.76
N LYS A 99 -10.59 6.00 6.30
CA LYS A 99 -10.42 5.81 7.73
C LYS A 99 -10.17 7.14 8.47
N GLN A 100 -9.17 7.90 8.04
CA GLN A 100 -8.86 9.20 8.65
C GLN A 100 -10.03 10.19 8.52
N ARG A 101 -10.68 10.21 7.36
CA ARG A 101 -11.86 11.04 7.14
C ARG A 101 -12.96 10.68 8.13
N GLN A 102 -13.22 9.39 8.35
CA GLN A 102 -14.24 8.94 9.29
C GLN A 102 -13.93 9.37 10.73
N GLU A 103 -12.67 9.24 11.17
CA GLU A 103 -12.22 9.68 12.50
C GLU A 103 -12.45 11.19 12.70
N ASN A 104 -12.04 12.02 11.73
CA ASN A 104 -12.26 13.47 11.80
C ASN A 104 -13.75 13.84 11.75
N VAL A 105 -14.55 13.14 10.94
CA VAL A 105 -16.01 13.37 10.90
C VAL A 105 -16.67 13.00 12.23
N ASN A 106 -16.23 11.90 12.88
CA ASN A 106 -16.75 11.51 14.19
C ASN A 106 -16.43 12.57 15.24
N ALA A 107 -15.20 13.11 15.26
CA ALA A 107 -14.81 14.20 16.15
C ALA A 107 -15.68 15.45 15.94
N VAL A 108 -15.95 15.83 14.69
CA VAL A 108 -16.89 16.92 14.38
C VAL A 108 -18.30 16.61 14.90
N ILE A 109 -18.82 15.40 14.65
CA ILE A 109 -20.17 15.02 15.08
C ILE A 109 -20.30 15.08 16.61
N GLU A 110 -19.32 14.56 17.35
CA GLU A 110 -19.34 14.54 18.82
C GLU A 110 -19.31 15.95 19.40
N ASN A 111 -18.38 16.78 18.95
CA ASN A 111 -18.19 18.13 19.48
C ASN A 111 -19.26 19.13 19.00
N CYS A 112 -19.86 18.90 17.83
CA CYS A 112 -20.95 19.73 17.30
C CYS A 112 -22.35 19.23 17.66
N LYS A 113 -22.49 18.11 18.38
CA LYS A 113 -23.79 17.51 18.70
C LYS A 113 -24.69 18.48 19.48
N SER A 114 -24.14 19.13 20.49
CA SER A 114 -24.84 20.13 21.30
C SER A 114 -25.27 21.34 20.47
N CYS A 115 -24.54 21.72 19.42
CA CYS A 115 -24.91 22.83 18.54
C CYS A 115 -26.18 22.53 17.75
N LYS A 116 -26.33 21.27 17.32
CA LYS A 116 -27.50 20.80 16.56
C LYS A 116 -28.76 20.75 17.43
N GLU A 117 -28.61 20.35 18.69
CA GLU A 117 -29.71 20.22 19.65
C GLU A 117 -30.19 21.58 20.19
N SER A 118 -29.33 22.61 20.14
CA SER A 118 -29.60 23.97 20.64
C SER A 118 -30.46 24.85 19.71
N GLY A 119 -31.06 24.29 18.65
CA GLY A 119 -31.96 25.02 17.74
C GLY A 119 -31.32 26.19 16.98
N GLY A 120 -29.99 26.20 16.82
CA GLY A 120 -29.26 27.27 16.12
C GLY A 120 -28.75 28.41 17.01
N THR A 121 -29.13 28.45 18.29
CA THR A 121 -28.56 29.37 19.29
C THR A 121 -27.28 28.79 19.89
N CYS A 122 -26.16 28.84 19.14
CA CYS A 122 -24.85 28.39 19.66
C CYS A 122 -24.12 29.49 20.43
N ASN A 123 -24.14 29.39 21.77
CA ASN A 123 -23.35 30.21 22.70
C ASN A 123 -22.34 29.33 23.47
N GLY A 124 -21.22 29.93 23.93
CA GLY A 124 -20.22 29.26 24.77
C GLY A 124 -19.34 28.24 24.04
N ASP A 125 -19.02 27.14 24.71
CA ASP A 125 -18.09 26.06 24.29
C ASP A 125 -18.47 25.45 22.94
N CYS A 126 -19.78 25.43 22.65
CA CYS A 126 -20.34 24.99 21.38
C CYS A 126 -19.81 25.77 20.17
N LYS A 127 -19.50 27.06 20.34
CA LYS A 127 -18.97 27.91 19.27
C LYS A 127 -17.47 27.75 19.07
N THR A 128 -16.73 27.34 20.10
CA THR A 128 -15.27 27.22 20.07
C THR A 128 -14.81 25.81 19.71
N GLU A 129 -15.36 24.78 20.34
CA GLU A 129 -14.95 23.38 20.14
C GLU A 129 -15.43 22.84 18.79
N CYS A 130 -16.73 22.95 18.49
CA CYS A 130 -17.28 22.55 17.20
C CYS A 130 -16.59 23.27 16.03
N LYS A 131 -16.31 24.57 16.19
CA LYS A 131 -15.59 25.34 15.18
C LYS A 131 -14.16 24.85 15.02
N GLY A 132 -13.45 24.58 16.11
CA GLY A 132 -12.10 24.03 16.09
C GLY A 132 -12.04 22.70 15.32
N GLU A 133 -12.96 21.79 15.59
CA GLU A 133 -13.04 20.50 14.88
C GLU A 133 -13.43 20.67 13.41
N CYS A 134 -14.34 21.59 13.08
CA CYS A 134 -14.69 21.91 11.70
C CYS A 134 -13.49 22.49 10.92
N ASP A 135 -12.72 23.37 11.55
CA ASP A 135 -11.53 23.98 10.97
C ASP A 135 -10.43 22.92 10.78
N ALA A 136 -10.23 22.02 11.76
CA ALA A 136 -9.32 20.89 11.66
C ALA A 136 -9.70 19.93 10.52
N TYR A 137 -10.98 19.57 10.41
CA TYR A 137 -11.48 18.74 9.30
C TYR A 137 -11.26 19.41 7.94
N LYS A 138 -11.52 20.72 7.85
CA LYS A 138 -11.27 21.49 6.62
C LYS A 138 -9.79 21.48 6.26
N GLU A 139 -8.90 21.72 7.23
CA GLU A 139 -7.46 21.68 7.02
C GLU A 139 -6.98 20.30 6.57
N PHE A 140 -7.52 19.22 7.15
CA PHE A 140 -7.28 17.85 6.72
C PHE A 140 -7.64 17.64 5.24
N ILE A 141 -8.84 18.06 4.82
CA ILE A 141 -9.27 17.92 3.42
C ILE A 141 -8.39 18.73 2.46
N GLU A 142 -8.02 19.95 2.83
CA GLU A 142 -7.14 20.79 1.99
C GLU A 142 -5.74 20.20 1.85
N LYS A 143 -5.19 19.61 2.92
CA LYS A 143 -3.93 18.84 2.86
C LYS A 143 -4.04 17.62 1.93
N CYS A 144 -5.19 16.95 1.91
CA CYS A 144 -5.43 15.79 1.05
C CYS A 144 -5.65 16.14 -0.43
N LYS A 145 -6.17 17.34 -0.74
CA LYS A 145 -6.40 17.79 -2.12
C LYS A 145 -5.09 18.01 -2.90
N GLY A 146 -4.02 18.42 -2.20
CA GLY A 146 -2.74 18.77 -2.80
C GLY A 146 -2.83 20.05 -3.65
N THR A 147 -1.96 21.03 -3.43
CA THR A 147 -1.78 22.10 -4.41
C THR A 147 -1.06 21.53 -5.63
N ALA A 148 -1.41 21.97 -6.85
CA ALA A 148 -0.80 21.47 -8.09
C ALA A 148 0.75 21.61 -8.16
N ALA A 149 1.34 22.48 -7.33
CA ALA A 149 2.80 22.64 -7.19
C ALA A 149 3.43 21.69 -6.14
N GLY A 150 2.62 21.17 -5.22
CA GLY A 150 3.01 20.22 -4.18
C GLY A 150 2.09 19.01 -4.25
N GLY A 151 1.97 18.43 -5.45
CA GLY A 151 1.25 17.18 -5.69
C GLY A 151 1.60 16.19 -4.58
N THR A 152 0.72 15.22 -4.35
CA THR A 152 0.74 14.23 -3.25
C THR A 152 2.13 13.69 -2.80
N SER A 153 3.20 13.85 -3.59
CA SER A 153 4.63 13.94 -3.24
C SER A 153 5.01 14.62 -1.89
N GLY A 154 4.16 15.48 -1.33
CA GLY A 154 4.38 16.07 0.00
C GLY A 154 3.87 15.22 1.16
N SER A 155 2.91 14.32 0.93
CA SER A 155 2.42 13.41 1.96
C SER A 155 3.51 12.39 2.30
N SER A 156 3.68 12.09 3.59
CA SER A 156 4.60 11.05 4.08
C SER A 156 4.40 9.70 3.33
N TRP A 157 3.20 9.49 2.79
CA TRP A 157 2.76 8.28 2.10
C TRP A 157 3.28 8.14 0.66
N VAL A 158 3.39 9.22 -0.12
CA VAL A 158 3.94 9.15 -1.49
C VAL A 158 5.47 9.06 -1.50
N LYS A 159 6.12 9.28 -0.35
CA LYS A 159 7.58 9.18 -0.21
C LYS A 159 8.07 7.78 0.20
N ARG A 160 7.19 6.78 0.30
CA ARG A 160 7.57 5.36 0.53
C ARG A 160 8.07 4.69 -0.74
#